data_AF-A0A1Q8XFN0-F1
#
_entry.id   AF-A0A1Q8XFN0-F1
#
_cell.length_a   1.000
_cell.length_b   1.000
_cell.length_c   1.000
_cell.angle_alpha   90.00
_cell.angle_beta   90.00
_cell.angle_gamma   90.00
#
_symmetry.space_group_name_H-M   'P 1'
#
loop_
_entity.id
_entity.type
_entity.pdbx_description
1 polymer ?
#
loop_
_entity_poly.entity_id
_entity_poly.type
_entity_poly.pdbx_seq_one_letter_code
_entity_poly.pdbx_strand_id
1 'polypeptide(L)'
;MIAAHPLIPRTFSTLRRLTALTAVVTLALTISSCTTTGKSDDDPVISSLNAQEADAAAPRNLRSIMDTNPLSSAEGTVSMITSDENGKKGSVSGDLTTTVVSRDPSTDKFQWAVSIKPAVATEKRAHYGYSPQSAMSENMGRSSTGSVVVSPDGRHLSLILLPAEQQAGESAADLRTHIVVLDAQTGKAVRTAEFSGVVLGQALTNGTLAVETAQNYFPAGSGKGTITTFSLTDTSAQPSSFPTDKWLVGATRENLVLAPDLLPDDCFDTCSMTTVSLINTDGAINENVTGVTAVYPGGWIRRFTNPKAASDFQQRLEAASKDDRKSLSPSREATEEQLVNPSIKKTIDITGKRTFERDVPTGPGLLVEQEVPTGNGSTESKPAFWLSAADDGHPHTENLEQFSVH
;
A
#
# COMPACT_ATOMS: atom_id res chain seq x y z
N MET A 1 84.68 11.19 -18.69
CA MET A 1 85.68 11.64 -17.70
C MET A 1 85.61 10.66 -16.53
N ILE A 2 86.66 9.83 -16.36
CA ILE A 2 87.22 9.22 -15.12
C ILE A 2 86.21 8.66 -14.08
N ALA A 3 86.28 7.44 -13.51
CA ALA A 3 87.08 6.22 -13.65
C ALA A 3 86.46 5.15 -12.71
N ALA A 4 86.45 3.88 -13.11
CA ALA A 4 87.15 2.73 -12.49
C ALA A 4 86.50 2.02 -11.27
N HIS A 5 86.30 0.70 -11.46
CA HIS A 5 86.04 -0.39 -10.51
C HIS A 5 87.31 -0.68 -9.62
N PRO A 6 87.53 -1.80 -8.85
CA PRO A 6 86.80 -3.10 -8.71
C PRO A 6 86.91 -3.92 -7.36
N LEU A 7 86.27 -5.12 -7.35
CA LEU A 7 86.68 -6.46 -6.82
C LEU A 7 86.54 -6.92 -5.32
N ILE A 8 85.57 -7.83 -5.14
CA ILE A 8 85.38 -9.09 -4.32
C ILE A 8 86.58 -9.68 -3.51
N PRO A 9 86.38 -10.44 -2.40
CA PRO A 9 86.23 -11.93 -2.47
C PRO A 9 85.25 -12.58 -1.45
N ARG A 10 84.92 -13.85 -1.75
CA ARG A 10 84.02 -14.81 -1.07
C ARG A 10 84.60 -15.41 0.22
N THR A 11 83.74 -15.85 1.14
CA THR A 11 83.97 -17.08 1.95
C THR A 11 82.65 -17.81 2.26
N PHE A 12 82.74 -19.14 2.26
CA PHE A 12 81.68 -20.13 2.50
C PHE A 12 81.38 -20.29 4.01
N SER A 13 80.12 -20.58 4.39
CA SER A 13 79.87 -21.53 5.48
C SER A 13 78.47 -22.19 5.39
N THR A 14 78.52 -23.52 5.24
CA THR A 14 77.71 -24.58 5.85
C THR A 14 76.19 -24.49 5.97
N LEU A 15 75.55 -25.51 5.36
CA LEU A 15 74.21 -26.03 5.61
C LEU A 15 73.73 -25.92 7.07
N ARG A 16 72.48 -25.46 7.22
CA ARG A 16 71.52 -26.14 8.11
C ARG A 16 70.13 -26.04 7.49
N ARG A 17 69.70 -27.15 6.88
CA ARG A 17 68.28 -27.38 6.56
C ARG A 17 67.51 -27.35 7.88
N LEU A 18 66.73 -26.32 8.11
CA LEU A 18 65.62 -26.33 9.05
C LEU A 18 64.35 -26.31 8.22
N THR A 19 63.79 -27.51 8.05
CA THR A 19 62.43 -27.71 7.59
C THR A 19 61.51 -27.11 8.65
N ALA A 20 61.10 -25.86 8.48
CA ALA A 20 60.01 -25.30 9.26
C ALA A 20 58.71 -25.87 8.69
N LEU A 21 58.09 -26.82 9.39
CA LEU A 21 56.67 -27.10 9.20
C LEU A 21 55.92 -25.82 9.57
N THR A 22 55.45 -25.07 8.57
CA THR A 22 54.45 -24.04 8.77
C THR A 22 53.13 -24.76 9.11
N ALA A 23 52.87 -24.94 10.40
CA ALA A 23 51.52 -25.23 10.86
C ALA A 23 50.69 -23.96 10.60
N VAL A 24 49.99 -23.93 9.46
CA VAL A 24 48.93 -22.97 9.21
C VAL A 24 47.81 -23.37 10.18
N VAL A 25 47.78 -22.75 11.35
CA VAL A 25 46.58 -22.71 12.17
C VAL A 25 45.61 -21.82 11.40
N THR A 26 44.76 -22.42 10.57
CA THR A 26 43.50 -21.79 10.20
C THR A 26 42.74 -21.60 11.50
N LEU A 27 42.84 -20.39 12.06
CA LEU A 27 41.85 -19.89 13.00
C LEU A 27 40.56 -19.84 12.18
N ALA A 28 39.76 -20.91 12.27
CA ALA A 28 38.35 -20.82 11.98
C ALA A 28 37.79 -19.84 13.02
N LEU A 29 37.85 -18.55 12.70
CA LEU A 29 36.94 -17.59 13.26
C LEU A 29 35.57 -18.06 12.79
N THR A 30 34.91 -18.87 13.62
CA THR A 30 33.45 -18.93 13.61
C THR A 30 33.01 -17.52 13.96
N ILE A 31 32.88 -16.69 12.92
CA ILE A 31 32.06 -15.50 12.99
C ILE A 31 30.65 -16.07 13.10
N SER A 32 30.27 -16.43 14.33
CA SER A 32 28.89 -16.42 14.74
C SER A 32 28.49 -14.97 14.55
N SER A 33 27.96 -14.66 13.37
CA SER A 33 27.33 -13.38 13.09
C SER A 33 26.11 -13.27 13.99
N CYS A 34 26.35 -12.90 15.24
CA CYS A 34 25.38 -12.12 15.99
C CYS A 34 25.19 -10.85 15.19
N THR A 35 24.19 -10.85 14.32
CA THR A 35 23.50 -9.63 13.92
C THR A 35 22.80 -9.11 15.17
N THR A 36 23.56 -8.54 16.10
CA THR A 36 23.03 -7.42 16.88
C THR A 36 22.90 -6.30 15.89
N THR A 37 21.72 -6.21 15.26
CA THR A 37 21.20 -4.92 14.81
C THR A 37 21.30 -4.02 16.03
N GLY A 38 22.28 -3.13 16.03
CA GLY A 38 22.24 -1.98 16.92
C GLY A 38 20.94 -1.28 16.56
N LYS A 39 19.95 -1.39 17.46
CA LYS A 39 18.66 -0.73 17.30
C LYS A 39 18.98 0.75 17.09
N SER A 40 18.72 1.26 15.89
CA SER A 40 18.79 2.70 15.68
C SER A 40 17.75 3.32 16.60
N ASP A 41 18.00 4.50 17.16
CA ASP A 41 16.97 5.22 17.92
C ASP A 41 15.74 5.54 17.02
N ASP A 42 15.89 5.40 15.69
CA ASP A 42 14.85 5.61 14.67
C ASP A 42 14.08 4.34 14.26
N ASP A 43 14.44 3.15 14.75
CA ASP A 43 13.72 1.91 14.42
C ASP A 43 12.30 1.95 15.04
N PRO A 44 11.26 1.49 14.31
CA PRO A 44 9.92 1.53 14.82
C PRO A 44 9.76 0.60 16.03
N VAL A 45 9.06 1.10 17.05
CA VAL A 45 8.73 0.40 18.27
C VAL A 45 7.28 -0.02 18.22
N ILE A 46 7.04 -1.34 18.30
CA ILE A 46 5.71 -1.95 18.31
C ILE A 46 5.53 -2.65 19.64
N SER A 47 4.57 -2.20 20.44
CA SER A 47 4.31 -2.69 21.79
C SER A 47 2.90 -3.24 21.90
N SER A 48 2.74 -4.47 22.40
CA SER A 48 1.42 -5.03 22.69
C SER A 48 0.75 -4.29 23.83
N LEU A 49 -0.56 -4.04 23.71
CA LEU A 49 -1.38 -3.45 24.75
C LEU A 49 -2.44 -4.45 25.23
N ASN A 50 -2.74 -4.43 26.51
CA ASN A 50 -3.92 -5.10 27.05
C ASN A 50 -5.20 -4.26 26.82
N ALA A 51 -6.38 -4.84 27.08
CA ALA A 51 -7.65 -4.16 26.85
C ALA A 51 -7.81 -2.83 27.62
N GLN A 52 -7.29 -2.76 28.86
CA GLN A 52 -7.36 -1.55 29.68
C GLN A 52 -6.44 -0.45 29.14
N GLU A 53 -5.22 -0.80 28.73
CA GLU A 53 -4.27 0.11 28.10
C GLU A 53 -4.81 0.63 26.75
N ALA A 54 -5.42 -0.26 25.95
CA ALA A 54 -6.04 0.11 24.68
C ALA A 54 -7.22 1.06 24.88
N ASP A 55 -8.15 0.76 25.81
CA ASP A 55 -9.29 1.63 26.09
C ASP A 55 -8.86 2.98 26.71
N ALA A 56 -7.71 3.04 27.40
CA ALA A 56 -7.14 4.28 27.92
C ALA A 56 -6.45 5.13 26.84
N ALA A 57 -5.66 4.52 25.95
CA ALA A 57 -4.95 5.20 24.87
C ALA A 57 -5.86 5.61 23.71
N ALA A 58 -6.96 4.87 23.53
CA ALA A 58 -7.90 5.00 22.43
C ALA A 58 -9.36 4.94 22.96
N PRO A 59 -9.81 5.96 23.73
CA PRO A 59 -11.16 5.96 24.30
C PRO A 59 -12.20 5.86 23.18
N ARG A 60 -13.22 5.02 23.37
CA ARG A 60 -14.16 4.60 22.30
C ARG A 60 -14.84 5.73 21.51
N ASN A 61 -14.93 6.93 22.08
CA ASN A 61 -15.58 8.11 21.48
C ASN A 61 -14.59 9.19 21.02
N LEU A 62 -13.29 8.94 21.12
CA LEU A 62 -12.25 9.88 20.72
C LEU A 62 -11.75 9.44 19.33
N ARG A 63 -12.26 10.09 18.28
CA ARG A 63 -11.66 10.03 16.95
C ARG A 63 -11.21 11.41 16.59
N SER A 64 -9.91 11.55 16.33
CA SER A 64 -9.41 12.77 15.71
C SER A 64 -9.86 12.79 14.26
N ILE A 65 -10.09 13.98 13.72
CA ILE A 65 -10.27 14.17 12.27
C ILE A 65 -9.04 13.70 11.46
N MET A 66 -7.93 13.40 12.13
CA MET A 66 -6.65 12.96 11.58
C MET A 66 -6.47 11.43 11.58
N ASP A 67 -7.42 10.68 12.12
CA ASP A 67 -7.37 9.22 12.15
C ASP A 67 -8.09 8.63 10.92
N THR A 68 -7.78 7.37 10.57
CA THR A 68 -8.45 6.66 9.47
C THR A 68 -9.80 6.11 9.91
N ASN A 69 -10.69 5.87 8.95
CA ASN A 69 -11.90 5.07 9.22
C ASN A 69 -11.50 3.66 9.70
N PRO A 70 -12.38 2.97 10.44
CA PRO A 70 -12.20 1.55 10.71
C PRO A 70 -12.06 0.77 9.41
N LEU A 71 -11.31 -0.31 9.49
CA LEU A 71 -11.03 -1.19 8.37
C LEU A 71 -11.50 -2.58 8.74
N SER A 72 -12.16 -3.25 7.80
CA SER A 72 -12.46 -4.65 7.97
C SER A 72 -11.27 -5.53 7.56
N SER A 73 -10.97 -6.49 8.41
CA SER A 73 -10.02 -7.57 8.17
C SER A 73 -10.76 -8.91 8.17
N ALA A 74 -10.05 -10.00 7.90
CA ALA A 74 -10.64 -11.34 7.96
C ALA A 74 -11.13 -11.73 9.36
N GLU A 75 -10.53 -11.12 10.40
CA GLU A 75 -10.71 -11.53 11.79
C GLU A 75 -11.51 -10.49 12.59
N GLY A 76 -11.71 -9.29 12.04
CA GLY A 76 -12.56 -8.28 12.64
C GLY A 76 -12.30 -6.85 12.18
N THR A 77 -12.86 -5.91 12.92
CA THR A 77 -12.76 -4.47 12.62
C THR A 77 -11.54 -3.89 13.33
N VAL A 78 -10.62 -3.35 12.54
CA VAL A 78 -9.42 -2.66 13.02
C VAL A 78 -9.69 -1.16 13.05
N SER A 79 -9.46 -0.54 14.20
CA SER A 79 -9.51 0.92 14.37
C SER A 79 -8.14 1.44 14.78
N MET A 80 -7.80 2.64 14.32
CA MET A 80 -6.54 3.29 14.64
C MET A 80 -6.81 4.64 15.29
N ILE A 81 -6.16 4.89 16.42
CA ILE A 81 -6.25 6.15 17.14
C ILE A 81 -4.82 6.58 17.45
N THR A 82 -4.47 7.79 17.07
CA THR A 82 -3.13 8.32 17.34
C THR A 82 -3.22 9.36 18.45
N SER A 83 -2.32 9.26 19.43
CA SER A 83 -2.37 10.00 20.69
C SER A 83 -2.61 11.52 20.52
N ASP A 84 -3.63 12.05 21.21
CA ASP A 84 -4.09 13.44 21.13
C ASP A 84 -3.23 14.46 21.89
N GLU A 85 -2.36 14.07 22.82
CA GLU A 85 -1.51 15.02 23.57
C GLU A 85 -0.63 15.87 22.64
N ASN A 86 -0.36 15.36 21.43
CA ASN A 86 0.38 16.01 20.35
C ASN A 86 -0.45 16.07 19.04
N GLY A 87 -1.79 16.05 19.12
CA GLY A 87 -2.70 16.15 17.96
C GLY A 87 -2.80 17.55 17.34
N LYS A 88 -1.96 18.50 17.76
CA LYS A 88 -1.96 19.88 17.27
C LYS A 88 -1.05 20.03 16.06
N LYS A 89 -1.42 20.94 15.16
CA LYS A 89 -0.56 21.44 14.08
C LYS A 89 0.80 21.83 14.66
N GLY A 90 1.89 21.27 14.12
CA GLY A 90 3.25 21.57 14.60
C GLY A 90 3.82 20.63 15.67
N SER A 91 3.20 19.48 15.92
CA SER A 91 3.76 18.50 16.86
C SER A 91 4.88 17.70 16.22
N VAL A 92 5.95 17.46 16.98
CA VAL A 92 7.15 16.76 16.50
C VAL A 92 6.77 15.32 16.10
N SER A 93 6.99 14.99 14.83
CA SER A 93 6.62 13.71 14.21
C SER A 93 7.06 12.49 15.03
N GLY A 94 8.27 12.58 15.61
CA GLY A 94 8.90 11.52 16.39
C GLY A 94 8.26 11.20 17.74
N ASP A 95 7.38 12.04 18.29
CA ASP A 95 6.73 11.80 19.59
C ASP A 95 5.31 11.21 19.47
N LEU A 96 4.78 11.13 18.24
CA LEU A 96 3.45 10.60 17.99
C LEU A 96 3.45 9.08 18.02
N THR A 97 2.38 8.53 18.59
CA THR A 97 2.17 7.08 18.69
C THR A 97 0.77 6.71 18.19
N THR A 98 0.68 5.74 17.30
CA THR A 98 -0.60 5.19 16.83
C THR A 98 -0.93 3.91 17.59
N THR A 99 -2.10 3.89 18.22
CA THR A 99 -2.71 2.69 18.79
C THR A 99 -3.60 2.05 17.74
N VAL A 100 -3.31 0.80 17.39
CA VAL A 100 -4.13 -0.04 16.50
C VAL A 100 -4.85 -1.06 17.36
N VAL A 101 -6.18 -1.15 17.22
CA VAL A 101 -7.02 -2.05 18.01
C VAL A 101 -7.91 -2.88 17.08
N SER A 102 -7.91 -4.19 17.28
CA SER A 102 -8.87 -5.08 16.63
C SER A 102 -9.99 -5.50 17.58
N ARG A 103 -11.21 -5.51 17.05
CA ARG A 103 -12.41 -5.96 17.76
C ARG A 103 -13.24 -6.88 16.87
N ASP A 104 -13.94 -7.80 17.52
CA ASP A 104 -14.90 -8.66 16.86
C ASP A 104 -16.01 -7.80 16.21
N PRO A 105 -16.31 -7.98 14.93
CA PRO A 105 -17.19 -7.06 14.19
C PRO A 105 -18.66 -7.18 14.65
N SER A 106 -19.04 -8.33 15.22
CA SER A 106 -20.42 -8.60 15.65
C SER A 106 -20.71 -8.23 17.11
N THR A 107 -19.70 -8.31 17.96
CA THR A 107 -19.83 -8.12 19.42
C THR A 107 -19.02 -6.95 19.97
N ASP A 108 -18.20 -6.30 19.14
CA ASP A 108 -17.26 -5.24 19.52
C ASP A 108 -16.28 -5.69 20.64
N LYS A 109 -16.06 -7.00 20.77
CA LYS A 109 -15.16 -7.54 21.80
C LYS A 109 -13.71 -7.31 21.41
N PHE A 110 -12.92 -6.81 22.37
CA PHE A 110 -11.47 -6.68 22.24
C PHE A 110 -10.82 -8.01 21.84
N GLN A 111 -9.95 -7.97 20.83
CA GLN A 111 -9.16 -9.12 20.38
C GLN A 111 -7.67 -8.89 20.69
N TRP A 112 -7.11 -7.79 20.18
CA TRP A 112 -5.72 -7.39 20.40
C TRP A 112 -5.57 -5.88 20.20
N ALA A 113 -4.48 -5.32 20.73
CA ALA A 113 -4.06 -3.97 20.44
C ALA A 113 -2.54 -3.84 20.44
N VAL A 114 -2.03 -2.94 19.61
CA VAL A 114 -0.63 -2.55 19.58
C VAL A 114 -0.48 -1.04 19.54
N SER A 115 0.60 -0.56 20.13
CA SER A 115 1.08 0.81 20.06
C SER A 115 2.29 0.85 19.13
N ILE A 116 2.31 1.79 18.18
CA ILE A 116 3.33 1.92 17.13
C ILE A 116 3.92 3.33 17.17
N LYS A 117 5.24 3.40 17.27
CA LYS A 117 6.03 4.63 17.22
C LYS A 117 7.15 4.48 16.19
N PRO A 118 7.37 5.41 15.24
CA PRO A 118 6.56 6.60 14.98
C PRO A 118 5.11 6.28 14.57
N ALA A 119 4.22 7.27 14.69
CA ALA A 119 2.82 7.12 14.31
C ALA A 119 2.63 6.84 12.81
N VAL A 120 1.46 6.31 12.46
CA VAL A 120 1.04 6.06 11.08
C VAL A 120 0.84 7.39 10.33
N ALA A 121 1.35 7.46 9.11
CA ALA A 121 1.34 8.64 8.25
C ALA A 121 0.00 8.85 7.53
N THR A 122 -1.11 8.97 8.26
CA THR A 122 -2.42 9.29 7.65
C THR A 122 -2.34 10.56 6.80
N GLU A 123 -3.25 10.74 5.82
CA GLU A 123 -3.26 11.92 4.92
C GLU A 123 -2.96 13.23 5.65
N LYS A 124 -3.75 13.54 6.68
CA LYS A 124 -3.57 14.79 7.44
C LYS A 124 -2.27 14.81 8.25
N ARG A 125 -1.79 13.67 8.75
CA ARG A 125 -0.51 13.60 9.49
C ARG A 125 0.67 13.78 8.57
N ALA A 126 0.67 13.11 7.41
CA ALA A 126 1.67 13.31 6.37
C ALA A 126 1.72 14.78 5.95
N HIS A 127 0.55 15.42 5.75
CA HIS A 127 0.46 16.84 5.40
C HIS A 127 1.13 17.78 6.42
N TYR A 128 1.03 17.48 7.72
CA TYR A 128 1.63 18.28 8.79
C TYR A 128 2.98 17.77 9.32
N GLY A 129 3.51 16.68 8.75
CA GLY A 129 4.74 16.02 9.22
C GLY A 129 6.05 16.72 8.84
N TYR A 130 5.99 17.88 8.18
CA TYR A 130 7.14 18.71 7.76
C TYR A 130 8.30 17.91 7.13
N SER A 131 7.97 17.00 6.22
CA SER A 131 8.94 16.22 5.45
C SER A 131 8.56 16.25 3.95
N PRO A 132 9.42 15.77 3.03
CA PRO A 132 9.06 15.63 1.62
C PRO A 132 7.80 14.79 1.43
N GLN A 133 7.52 13.85 2.33
CA GLN A 133 6.33 13.02 2.30
C GLN A 133 5.04 13.86 2.37
N SER A 134 5.08 15.08 2.92
CA SER A 134 3.92 16.00 2.96
C SER A 134 3.39 16.36 1.58
N ALA A 135 4.23 16.36 0.53
CA ALA A 135 3.76 16.60 -0.83
C ALA A 135 2.92 15.45 -1.39
N MET A 136 3.04 14.24 -0.81
CA MET A 136 2.26 13.05 -1.17
C MET A 136 1.13 12.78 -0.17
N SER A 137 0.73 13.77 0.64
CA SER A 137 -0.26 13.57 1.69
C SER A 137 -1.59 13.03 1.15
N GLU A 138 -2.08 13.57 0.04
CA GLU A 138 -3.35 13.12 -0.57
C GLU A 138 -3.29 11.64 -0.98
N ASN A 139 -2.14 11.17 -1.49
CA ASN A 139 -1.96 9.76 -1.85
C ASN A 139 -2.02 8.83 -0.63
N MET A 140 -1.68 9.32 0.57
CA MET A 140 -1.75 8.54 1.80
C MET A 140 -3.20 8.23 2.23
N GLY A 141 -4.19 8.94 1.70
CA GLY A 141 -5.61 8.70 1.95
C GLY A 141 -6.24 7.62 1.07
N ARG A 142 -5.53 7.14 0.05
CA ARG A 142 -6.06 6.17 -0.93
C ARG A 142 -6.27 4.80 -0.29
N SER A 143 -7.41 4.18 -0.56
CA SER A 143 -7.79 2.87 -0.02
C SER A 143 -6.92 1.71 -0.51
N SER A 144 -6.54 1.75 -1.79
CA SER A 144 -5.79 0.67 -2.43
C SER A 144 -4.28 0.80 -2.28
N THR A 145 -3.76 2.02 -2.06
CA THR A 145 -2.31 2.27 -2.04
C THR A 145 -1.77 3.26 -1.02
N GLY A 146 -2.63 3.82 -0.17
CA GLY A 146 -2.26 4.82 0.81
C GLY A 146 -1.56 4.27 2.04
N SER A 147 -1.59 5.03 3.13
CA SER A 147 -0.84 4.73 4.35
C SER A 147 -1.32 3.50 5.09
N VAL A 148 -2.56 3.08 4.83
CA VAL A 148 -3.13 1.90 5.45
C VAL A 148 -3.82 1.08 4.38
N VAL A 149 -3.33 -0.14 4.16
CA VAL A 149 -3.90 -1.08 3.19
C VAL A 149 -4.07 -2.46 3.82
N VAL A 150 -5.11 -3.17 3.42
CA VAL A 150 -5.43 -4.54 3.88
C VAL A 150 -5.24 -5.50 2.71
N SER A 151 -4.67 -6.69 2.95
CA SER A 151 -4.53 -7.71 1.91
C SER A 151 -5.91 -8.20 1.43
N PRO A 152 -6.03 -8.71 0.18
CA PRO A 152 -7.31 -9.18 -0.34
C PRO A 152 -7.97 -10.28 0.51
N ASP A 153 -7.16 -11.14 1.14
CA ASP A 153 -7.64 -12.15 2.08
C ASP A 153 -7.91 -11.62 3.51
N GLY A 154 -7.70 -10.34 3.76
CA GLY A 154 -7.94 -9.68 5.04
C GLY A 154 -6.97 -10.06 6.15
N ARG A 155 -5.89 -10.82 5.87
CA ARG A 155 -4.99 -11.38 6.89
C ARG A 155 -3.82 -10.49 7.26
N HIS A 156 -3.51 -9.51 6.42
CA HIS A 156 -2.40 -8.59 6.65
C HIS A 156 -2.86 -7.14 6.54
N LEU A 157 -2.27 -6.29 7.38
CA LEU A 157 -2.47 -4.86 7.40
C LEU A 157 -1.11 -4.19 7.26
N SER A 158 -0.92 -3.31 6.28
CA SER A 158 0.34 -2.58 6.09
C SER A 158 0.18 -1.10 6.39
N LEU A 159 1.17 -0.54 7.09
CA LEU A 159 1.17 0.78 7.69
C LEU A 159 2.43 1.56 7.27
N ILE A 160 2.25 2.66 6.55
CA ILE A 160 3.33 3.65 6.34
C ILE A 160 3.44 4.49 7.61
N LEU A 161 4.64 4.54 8.19
CA LEU A 161 4.91 5.35 9.38
C LEU A 161 5.40 6.74 8.97
N LEU A 162 5.19 7.71 9.85
CA LEU A 162 5.71 9.06 9.66
C LEU A 162 7.24 9.00 9.64
N PRO A 163 7.88 9.59 8.62
CA PRO A 163 9.33 9.76 8.64
C PRO A 163 9.73 10.80 9.69
N ALA A 164 11.01 10.79 10.05
CA ALA A 164 11.60 11.84 10.87
C ALA A 164 11.50 13.21 10.15
N GLU A 165 11.52 14.29 10.94
CA GLU A 165 11.58 15.64 10.39
C GLU A 165 12.88 15.83 9.61
N GLN A 166 12.73 16.35 8.38
CA GLN A 166 13.84 16.45 7.47
C GLN A 166 14.76 17.63 7.84
N GLN A 167 16.06 17.41 7.86
CA GLN A 167 17.04 18.45 8.16
C GLN A 167 17.30 19.35 6.94
N ALA A 168 17.70 20.59 7.21
CA ALA A 168 17.98 21.55 6.14
C ALA A 168 19.09 21.05 5.19
N GLY A 169 18.76 20.92 3.90
CA GLY A 169 19.70 20.48 2.86
C GLY A 169 19.55 19.02 2.42
N GLU A 170 18.70 18.24 3.08
CA GLU A 170 18.36 16.88 2.65
C GLU A 170 17.39 16.90 1.45
N SER A 171 17.53 15.92 0.56
CA SER A 171 16.70 15.74 -0.62
C SER A 171 15.59 14.71 -0.39
N ALA A 172 14.63 14.63 -1.31
CA ALA A 172 13.62 13.57 -1.32
C ALA A 172 14.23 12.15 -1.22
N ALA A 173 15.42 11.94 -1.79
CA ALA A 173 16.12 10.65 -1.76
C ALA A 173 16.74 10.32 -0.38
N ASP A 174 16.97 11.33 0.45
CA ASP A 174 17.54 11.16 1.79
C ASP A 174 16.48 10.81 2.83
N LEU A 175 15.19 10.93 2.47
CA LEU A 175 14.08 10.51 3.31
C LEU A 175 14.19 9.03 3.67
N ARG A 176 13.92 8.70 4.93
CA ARG A 176 13.82 7.34 5.44
C ARG A 176 12.43 7.13 6.03
N THR A 177 11.70 6.17 5.46
CA THR A 177 10.32 5.88 5.85
C THR A 177 10.21 4.41 6.20
N HIS A 178 9.66 4.12 7.37
CA HIS A 178 9.39 2.77 7.81
C HIS A 178 7.99 2.32 7.39
N ILE A 179 7.87 1.06 7.00
CA ILE A 179 6.60 0.38 6.77
C ILE A 179 6.54 -0.85 7.66
N VAL A 180 5.37 -1.05 8.29
CA VAL A 180 5.09 -2.17 9.18
C VAL A 180 3.91 -2.97 8.63
N VAL A 181 4.07 -4.29 8.53
CA VAL A 181 2.98 -5.22 8.22
C VAL A 181 2.62 -5.99 9.47
N LEU A 182 1.35 -5.90 9.88
CA LEU A 182 0.77 -6.64 10.99
C LEU A 182 -0.02 -7.85 10.47
N ASP A 183 0.04 -8.94 11.21
CA ASP A 183 -0.92 -10.03 11.11
C ASP A 183 -2.25 -9.57 11.74
N ALA A 184 -3.33 -9.60 10.96
CA ALA A 184 -4.63 -9.06 11.38
C ALA A 184 -5.28 -9.88 12.50
N GLN A 185 -4.89 -11.15 12.68
CA GLN A 185 -5.44 -12.01 13.74
C GLN A 185 -4.83 -11.71 15.10
N THR A 186 -3.53 -11.38 15.13
CA THR A 186 -2.76 -11.30 16.38
C THR A 186 -2.21 -9.91 16.69
N GLY A 187 -2.23 -9.00 15.70
CA GLY A 187 -1.58 -7.69 15.78
C GLY A 187 -0.05 -7.75 15.76
N LYS A 188 0.56 -8.92 15.60
CA LYS A 188 2.02 -9.06 15.59
C LYS A 188 2.61 -8.55 14.28
N ALA A 189 3.74 -7.88 14.36
CA ALA A 189 4.50 -7.49 13.18
C ALA A 189 5.06 -8.74 12.46
N VAL A 190 4.67 -8.90 11.21
CA VAL A 190 5.19 -9.93 10.29
C VAL A 190 6.37 -9.38 9.50
N ARG A 191 6.36 -8.07 9.20
CA ARG A 191 7.42 -7.41 8.45
C ARG A 191 7.60 -5.97 8.94
N THR A 192 8.86 -5.54 8.99
CA THR A 192 9.25 -4.14 9.14
C THR A 192 10.38 -3.88 8.14
N ALA A 193 10.27 -2.81 7.37
CA ALA A 193 11.27 -2.43 6.39
C ALA A 193 11.41 -0.91 6.32
N GLU A 194 12.63 -0.45 6.10
CA GLU A 194 12.96 0.95 5.85
C GLU A 194 13.14 1.17 4.34
N PHE A 195 12.63 2.30 3.86
CA PHE A 195 12.70 2.69 2.46
C PHE A 195 13.38 4.05 2.33
N SER A 196 14.25 4.16 1.33
CA SER A 196 14.87 5.43 0.94
C SER A 196 14.06 6.09 -0.17
N GLY A 197 13.88 7.40 -0.09
CA GLY A 197 13.07 8.15 -1.06
C GLY A 197 11.66 8.46 -0.56
N VAL A 198 10.92 9.18 -1.38
CA VAL A 198 9.49 9.44 -1.13
C VAL A 198 8.73 8.16 -1.42
N VAL A 199 7.87 7.75 -0.49
CA VAL A 199 6.96 6.63 -0.70
C VAL A 199 5.76 7.14 -1.49
N LEU A 200 5.59 6.66 -2.72
CA LEU A 200 4.47 7.04 -3.58
C LEU A 200 3.20 6.24 -3.24
N GLY A 201 3.37 5.01 -2.76
CA GLY A 201 2.30 4.14 -2.30
C GLY A 201 2.82 2.76 -1.89
N GLN A 202 1.92 1.93 -1.38
CA GLN A 202 2.17 0.53 -1.05
C GLN A 202 1.01 -0.33 -1.54
N ALA A 203 1.18 -1.65 -1.60
CA ALA A 203 0.08 -2.57 -1.84
C ALA A 203 0.36 -3.93 -1.21
N LEU A 204 -0.71 -4.65 -0.88
CA LEU A 204 -0.64 -6.02 -0.39
C LEU A 204 -1.30 -6.95 -1.40
N THR A 205 -0.56 -7.99 -1.80
CA THR A 205 -1.16 -9.24 -2.27
C THR A 205 -1.43 -10.13 -1.06
N ASN A 206 -1.91 -11.36 -1.25
CA ASN A 206 -2.08 -12.29 -0.11
C ASN A 206 -0.74 -12.72 0.52
N GLY A 207 0.36 -12.62 -0.23
CA GLY A 207 1.66 -13.15 0.19
C GLY A 207 2.84 -12.19 0.08
N THR A 208 2.61 -10.94 -0.34
CA THR A 208 3.69 -9.99 -0.66
C THR A 208 3.27 -8.57 -0.31
N LEU A 209 4.17 -7.85 0.37
CA LEU A 209 4.19 -6.39 0.45
C LEU A 209 4.93 -5.84 -0.76
N ALA A 210 4.33 -4.88 -1.46
CA ALA A 210 4.99 -4.07 -2.48
C ALA A 210 4.98 -2.60 -2.07
N VAL A 211 6.10 -1.92 -2.27
CA VAL A 211 6.25 -0.49 -1.92
C VAL A 211 6.86 0.22 -3.11
N GLU A 212 6.18 1.28 -3.56
CA GLU A 212 6.67 2.16 -4.62
C GLU A 212 7.37 3.36 -3.98
N THR A 213 8.62 3.56 -4.37
CA THR A 213 9.46 4.68 -3.94
C THR A 213 9.97 5.45 -5.13
N ALA A 214 10.27 6.73 -4.94
CA ALA A 214 10.87 7.58 -5.95
C ALA A 214 11.81 8.64 -5.35
N GLN A 215 12.70 9.15 -6.19
CA GLN A 215 13.57 10.31 -5.90
C GLN A 215 12.85 11.64 -6.12
N ASN A 216 11.59 11.60 -6.56
CA ASN A 216 10.72 12.75 -6.77
C ASN A 216 9.26 12.32 -6.50
N TYR A 217 8.32 13.25 -6.65
CA TYR A 217 6.89 13.06 -6.34
C TYR A 217 6.10 12.35 -7.45
N PHE A 218 6.78 11.55 -8.27
CA PHE A 218 6.24 10.79 -9.39
C PHE A 218 7.25 9.69 -9.79
N PRO A 219 6.81 8.57 -10.41
CA PRO A 219 7.71 7.46 -10.72
C PRO A 219 8.52 7.67 -12.01
N ALA A 220 7.95 8.31 -13.03
CA ALA A 220 8.58 8.43 -14.34
C ALA A 220 9.79 9.38 -14.37
N GLY A 221 10.63 9.25 -15.40
CA GLY A 221 11.70 10.23 -15.71
C GLY A 221 12.68 10.46 -14.56
N SER A 222 12.76 11.71 -14.08
CA SER A 222 13.64 12.07 -12.95
C SER A 222 13.18 11.51 -11.60
N GLY A 223 11.96 10.98 -11.54
CA GLY A 223 11.41 10.25 -10.40
C GLY A 223 12.16 8.96 -10.08
N LYS A 224 12.62 8.25 -11.11
CA LYS A 224 13.31 6.94 -10.98
C LYS A 224 12.56 5.98 -10.05
N GLY A 225 11.26 5.82 -10.31
CA GLY A 225 10.37 4.95 -9.56
C GLY A 225 10.92 3.53 -9.42
N THR A 226 10.81 2.97 -8.23
CA THR A 226 11.23 1.60 -7.93
C THR A 226 10.16 0.94 -7.08
N ILE A 227 9.72 -0.25 -7.50
CA ILE A 227 8.90 -1.12 -6.68
C ILE A 227 9.81 -2.12 -6.00
N THR A 228 9.70 -2.21 -4.68
CA THR A 228 10.39 -3.22 -3.87
C THR A 228 9.36 -4.13 -3.24
N THR A 229 9.57 -5.44 -3.36
CA THR A 229 8.66 -6.48 -2.90
C THR A 229 9.29 -7.33 -1.81
N PHE A 230 8.50 -7.66 -0.78
CA PHE A 230 8.87 -8.52 0.33
C PHE A 230 7.85 -9.64 0.46
N SER A 231 8.32 -10.89 0.51
CA SER A 231 7.44 -12.01 0.87
C SER A 231 6.90 -11.84 2.29
N LEU A 232 5.64 -12.19 2.52
CA LEU A 232 5.04 -12.24 3.86
C LEU A 232 5.03 -13.67 4.41
N THR A 233 5.26 -14.66 3.55
CA THR A 233 5.31 -16.08 3.91
C THR A 233 6.73 -16.56 4.20
N ASP A 234 7.71 -16.12 3.40
CA ASP A 234 9.13 -16.33 3.66
C ASP A 234 9.76 -15.02 4.16
N THR A 235 9.73 -14.82 5.48
CA THR A 235 10.29 -13.62 6.08
C THR A 235 11.82 -13.58 6.03
N SER A 236 12.48 -14.68 5.67
CA SER A 236 13.94 -14.76 5.51
C SER A 236 14.41 -14.42 4.09
N ALA A 237 13.50 -14.45 3.10
CA ALA A 237 13.82 -14.08 1.73
C ALA A 237 14.27 -12.62 1.62
N GLN A 238 15.28 -12.39 0.78
CA GLN A 238 15.70 -11.03 0.43
C GLN A 238 14.61 -10.33 -0.38
N PRO A 239 14.45 -9.00 -0.22
CA PRO A 239 13.54 -8.25 -1.07
C PRO A 239 13.98 -8.29 -2.53
N SER A 240 13.02 -8.21 -3.43
CA SER A 240 13.26 -8.01 -4.86
C SER A 240 12.85 -6.61 -5.26
N SER A 241 13.56 -6.00 -6.20
CA SER A 241 13.24 -4.65 -6.67
C SER A 241 13.31 -4.56 -8.18
N PHE A 242 12.44 -3.76 -8.77
CA PHE A 242 12.45 -3.46 -10.20
C PHE A 242 12.04 -2.00 -10.46
N PRO A 243 12.60 -1.37 -11.50
CA PRO A 243 12.25 0.01 -11.86
C PRO A 243 10.82 0.07 -12.44
N THR A 244 10.14 1.19 -12.20
CA THR A 244 8.83 1.49 -12.79
C THR A 244 8.76 2.94 -13.25
N ASP A 245 8.07 3.15 -14.37
CA ASP A 245 7.65 4.47 -14.86
C ASP A 245 6.15 4.71 -14.66
N LYS A 246 5.44 3.74 -14.06
CA LYS A 246 4.00 3.73 -13.80
C LYS A 246 3.74 3.73 -12.30
N TRP A 247 2.60 4.30 -11.93
CA TRP A 247 2.10 4.36 -10.56
C TRP A 247 1.58 3.01 -10.11
N LEU A 248 1.91 2.62 -8.88
CA LEU A 248 1.21 1.56 -8.16
C LEU A 248 -0.19 2.06 -7.77
N VAL A 249 -1.23 1.40 -8.27
CA VAL A 249 -2.63 1.79 -8.03
C VAL A 249 -3.46 0.71 -7.33
N GLY A 250 -2.85 -0.44 -7.01
CA GLY A 250 -3.46 -1.48 -6.19
C GLY A 250 -2.78 -2.83 -6.36
N ALA A 251 -3.42 -3.88 -5.85
CA ALA A 251 -3.00 -5.25 -6.01
C ALA A 251 -4.19 -6.21 -6.06
N THR A 252 -3.99 -7.34 -6.74
CA THR A 252 -4.85 -8.52 -6.71
C THR A 252 -4.31 -9.51 -5.67
N ARG A 253 -4.83 -10.75 -5.61
CA ARG A 253 -4.32 -11.77 -4.67
C ARG A 253 -2.86 -12.13 -4.87
N GLU A 254 -2.36 -11.94 -6.09
CA GLU A 254 -1.05 -12.40 -6.54
C GLU A 254 -0.32 -11.40 -7.45
N ASN A 255 -1.01 -10.41 -8.02
CA ASN A 255 -0.40 -9.41 -8.93
C ASN A 255 -0.47 -7.99 -8.36
N LEU A 256 0.46 -7.15 -8.77
CA LEU A 256 0.40 -5.71 -8.60
C LEU A 256 -0.35 -5.07 -9.78
N VAL A 257 -1.03 -3.95 -9.55
CA VAL A 257 -1.74 -3.20 -10.59
C VAL A 257 -1.04 -1.86 -10.80
N LEU A 258 -0.47 -1.65 -11.98
CA LEU A 258 0.21 -0.41 -12.35
C LEU A 258 -0.56 0.37 -13.40
N ALA A 259 -0.58 1.69 -13.27
CA ALA A 259 -1.24 2.60 -14.22
C ALA A 259 -0.28 3.70 -14.72
N PRO A 260 -0.46 4.19 -15.97
CA PRO A 260 0.33 5.32 -16.48
C PRO A 260 0.20 6.60 -15.65
N ASP A 261 -0.94 6.77 -14.98
CA ASP A 261 -1.24 7.89 -14.09
C ASP A 261 -2.06 7.39 -12.90
N LEU A 262 -2.14 8.19 -11.83
CA LEU A 262 -3.03 7.91 -10.71
C LEU A 262 -4.49 7.88 -11.20
N LEU A 263 -5.26 6.97 -10.63
CA LEU A 263 -6.70 6.88 -10.91
C LEU A 263 -7.46 7.84 -9.98
N PRO A 264 -8.53 8.50 -10.47
CA PRO A 264 -9.42 9.26 -9.60
C PRO A 264 -10.10 8.33 -8.60
N ASP A 265 -10.29 8.79 -7.36
CA ASP A 265 -10.92 7.98 -6.31
C ASP A 265 -12.41 7.72 -6.63
N ASP A 266 -13.07 8.66 -7.33
CA ASP A 266 -14.47 8.54 -7.71
C ASP A 266 -14.73 9.01 -9.15
N CYS A 267 -15.49 8.20 -9.88
CA CYS A 267 -15.86 8.38 -11.28
C CYS A 267 -17.36 8.74 -11.36
N PHE A 268 -17.72 9.94 -10.89
CA PHE A 268 -19.11 10.43 -10.89
C PHE A 268 -19.48 11.30 -12.11
N ASP A 269 -18.56 12.14 -12.61
CA ASP A 269 -18.88 13.14 -13.66
C ASP A 269 -18.10 12.95 -14.98
N THR A 270 -16.79 12.72 -14.91
CA THR A 270 -15.92 12.46 -16.08
C THR A 270 -14.84 11.45 -15.72
N CYS A 271 -14.74 10.37 -16.48
CA CYS A 271 -13.80 9.29 -16.19
C CYS A 271 -12.82 9.16 -17.33
N SER A 272 -11.55 9.50 -17.08
CA SER A 272 -10.49 9.11 -17.99
C SER A 272 -10.32 7.59 -17.90
N MET A 273 -10.61 6.91 -19.00
CA MET A 273 -10.30 5.50 -19.12
C MET A 273 -8.82 5.32 -19.38
N THR A 274 -8.22 4.32 -18.75
CA THR A 274 -6.83 3.93 -18.99
C THR A 274 -6.69 2.44 -19.23
N THR A 275 -5.47 2.02 -19.51
CA THR A 275 -5.06 0.62 -19.47
C THR A 275 -4.15 0.42 -18.27
N VAL A 276 -4.49 -0.54 -17.41
CA VAL A 276 -3.62 -0.95 -16.30
C VAL A 276 -2.88 -2.23 -16.67
N SER A 277 -1.68 -2.39 -16.12
CA SER A 277 -0.87 -3.60 -16.25
C SER A 277 -0.91 -4.38 -14.96
N LEU A 278 -1.21 -5.67 -15.06
CA LEU A 278 -1.01 -6.63 -13.99
C LEU A 278 0.43 -7.13 -14.05
N ILE A 279 1.18 -6.88 -12.98
CA ILE A 279 2.60 -7.18 -12.88
C ILE A 279 2.78 -8.21 -11.77
N ASN A 280 3.53 -9.26 -12.05
CA ASN A 280 3.96 -10.22 -11.05
C ASN A 280 4.85 -9.54 -10.01
N THR A 281 5.00 -10.14 -8.83
CA THR A 281 5.82 -9.54 -7.75
C THR A 281 7.32 -9.50 -8.04
N ASP A 282 7.77 -10.14 -9.12
CA ASP A 282 9.14 -10.10 -9.65
C ASP A 282 9.34 -9.04 -10.76
N GLY A 283 8.28 -8.30 -11.12
CA GLY A 283 8.31 -7.27 -12.16
C GLY A 283 7.94 -7.76 -13.57
N ALA A 284 7.67 -9.06 -13.77
CA ALA A 284 7.23 -9.57 -15.06
C ALA A 284 5.78 -9.15 -15.36
N ILE A 285 5.53 -8.69 -16.60
CA ILE A 285 4.17 -8.36 -17.04
C ILE A 285 3.37 -9.66 -17.18
N ASN A 286 2.21 -9.72 -16.52
CA ASN A 286 1.27 -10.83 -16.63
C ASN A 286 0.25 -10.55 -17.75
N GLU A 287 -0.59 -9.52 -17.57
CA GLU A 287 -1.59 -9.11 -18.57
C GLU A 287 -1.97 -7.62 -18.44
N ASN A 288 -2.80 -7.12 -19.35
CA ASN A 288 -3.31 -5.75 -19.33
C ASN A 288 -4.84 -5.74 -19.31
N VAL A 289 -5.43 -4.80 -18.58
CA VAL A 289 -6.88 -4.57 -18.53
C VAL A 289 -7.17 -3.18 -19.10
N THR A 290 -8.01 -3.10 -20.14
CA THR A 290 -8.32 -1.86 -20.87
C THR A 290 -9.63 -1.23 -20.41
N GLY A 291 -9.78 0.08 -20.61
CA GLY A 291 -11.04 0.77 -20.28
C GLY A 291 -11.27 0.94 -18.78
N VAL A 292 -10.20 0.86 -17.99
CA VAL A 292 -10.24 0.92 -16.53
C VAL A 292 -10.51 2.36 -16.08
N THR A 293 -11.40 2.50 -15.11
CA THR A 293 -11.76 3.78 -14.49
C THR A 293 -11.48 3.82 -13.00
N ALA A 294 -11.44 2.67 -12.32
CA ALA A 294 -11.09 2.58 -10.91
C ALA A 294 -10.47 1.21 -10.59
N VAL A 295 -9.63 1.19 -9.55
CA VAL A 295 -9.09 -0.02 -8.92
C VAL A 295 -9.43 0.06 -7.43
N TYR A 296 -10.10 -0.97 -6.95
CA TYR A 296 -10.58 -1.06 -5.58
C TYR A 296 -9.77 -2.09 -4.76
N PRO A 297 -9.81 -2.01 -3.42
CA PRO A 297 -9.26 -3.02 -2.55
C PRO A 297 -9.72 -4.43 -2.93
N GLY A 298 -8.83 -5.42 -2.76
CA GLY A 298 -9.10 -6.81 -3.15
C GLY A 298 -8.90 -7.13 -4.63
N GLY A 299 -8.45 -6.16 -5.43
CA GLY A 299 -8.13 -6.36 -6.84
C GLY A 299 -9.32 -6.30 -7.79
N TRP A 300 -10.44 -5.71 -7.33
CA TRP A 300 -11.58 -5.41 -8.19
C TRP A 300 -11.30 -4.19 -9.06
N ILE A 301 -11.52 -4.32 -10.36
CA ILE A 301 -11.24 -3.29 -11.37
C ILE A 301 -12.56 -2.90 -12.04
N ARG A 302 -12.95 -1.64 -11.92
CA ARG A 302 -14.06 -1.07 -12.69
C ARG A 302 -13.58 -0.71 -14.09
N ARG A 303 -14.30 -1.16 -15.11
CA ARG A 303 -13.99 -0.84 -16.51
C ARG A 303 -15.21 -0.77 -17.41
N PHE A 304 -15.08 -0.04 -18.51
CA PHE A 304 -15.97 -0.17 -19.65
C PHE A 304 -15.64 -1.41 -20.47
N THR A 305 -16.67 -2.13 -20.93
CA THR A 305 -16.50 -3.29 -21.81
C THR A 305 -15.98 -2.87 -23.19
N ASN A 306 -16.52 -1.77 -23.72
CA ASN A 306 -16.11 -1.16 -24.98
C ASN A 306 -15.60 0.29 -24.74
N PRO A 307 -14.31 0.44 -24.34
CA PRO A 307 -13.76 1.76 -24.03
C PRO A 307 -13.78 2.72 -25.23
N LYS A 308 -13.72 2.20 -26.46
CA LYS A 308 -13.82 3.04 -27.65
C LYS A 308 -15.21 3.67 -27.78
N ALA A 309 -16.27 2.87 -27.64
CA ALA A 309 -17.64 3.39 -27.70
C ALA A 309 -17.91 4.40 -26.57
N ALA A 310 -17.43 4.12 -25.36
CA ALA A 310 -17.53 5.03 -24.23
C ALA A 310 -16.78 6.35 -24.51
N SER A 311 -15.55 6.30 -25.01
CA SER A 311 -14.76 7.49 -25.36
C SER A 311 -15.41 8.31 -26.47
N ASP A 312 -15.87 7.64 -27.54
CA ASP A 312 -16.55 8.30 -28.66
C ASP A 312 -17.82 9.02 -28.19
N PHE A 313 -18.54 8.46 -27.21
CA PHE A 313 -19.70 9.11 -26.62
C PHE A 313 -19.32 10.30 -25.72
N GLN A 314 -18.31 10.14 -24.87
CA GLN A 314 -17.83 11.23 -24.01
C GLN A 314 -17.34 12.43 -24.83
N GLN A 315 -16.60 12.19 -25.92
CA GLN A 315 -16.17 13.26 -26.82
C GLN A 315 -17.34 14.01 -27.46
N ARG A 316 -18.43 13.30 -27.82
CA ARG A 316 -19.65 13.94 -28.32
C ARG A 316 -20.33 14.78 -27.26
N LEU A 317 -20.40 14.29 -26.01
CA LEU A 317 -20.93 15.06 -24.90
C LEU A 317 -20.12 16.34 -24.66
N GLU A 318 -18.79 16.24 -24.64
CA GLU A 318 -17.90 17.39 -24.44
C GLU A 318 -18.06 18.43 -25.54
N ALA A 319 -18.13 17.99 -26.82
CA ALA A 319 -18.28 18.86 -27.97
C ALA A 319 -19.69 19.46 -28.14
N ALA A 320 -20.72 18.84 -27.57
CA ALA A 320 -22.10 19.27 -27.72
C ALA A 320 -22.44 20.50 -26.88
N SER A 321 -23.32 21.35 -27.42
CA SER A 321 -23.90 22.47 -26.67
C SER A 321 -24.77 21.96 -25.52
N LYS A 322 -25.06 22.81 -24.53
CA LYS A 322 -25.90 22.44 -23.39
C LYS A 322 -27.29 21.91 -23.80
N ASP A 323 -27.85 22.43 -24.89
CA ASP A 323 -29.16 21.99 -25.37
C ASP A 323 -29.05 20.66 -26.14
N ASP A 324 -28.00 20.48 -26.94
CA ASP A 324 -27.76 19.22 -27.66
C ASP A 324 -27.46 18.05 -26.72
N ARG A 325 -26.74 18.31 -25.61
CA ARG A 325 -26.44 17.31 -24.57
C ARG A 325 -27.70 16.64 -24.02
N LYS A 326 -28.82 17.35 -23.92
CA LYS A 326 -30.09 16.79 -23.41
C LYS A 326 -30.70 15.76 -24.37
N SER A 327 -30.34 15.82 -25.65
CA SER A 327 -30.82 14.89 -26.69
C SER A 327 -29.84 13.76 -27.00
N LEU A 328 -28.58 13.90 -26.55
CA LEU A 328 -27.56 12.88 -26.72
C LEU A 328 -27.84 11.70 -25.79
N SER A 329 -28.04 10.53 -26.39
CA SER A 329 -28.19 9.28 -25.67
C SER A 329 -27.02 8.37 -26.02
N PRO A 330 -26.40 7.70 -25.04
CA PRO A 330 -25.35 6.74 -25.33
C PRO A 330 -25.91 5.52 -26.03
N SER A 331 -25.09 4.84 -26.83
CA SER A 331 -25.38 3.47 -27.24
C SER A 331 -25.22 2.55 -26.03
N ARG A 332 -25.86 1.38 -26.07
CA ARG A 332 -25.68 0.34 -25.04
C ARG A 332 -24.20 0.03 -24.81
N GLU A 333 -23.44 -0.17 -25.89
CA GLU A 333 -22.00 -0.46 -25.82
C GLU A 333 -21.19 0.65 -25.14
N ALA A 334 -21.64 1.92 -25.24
CA ALA A 334 -20.96 3.05 -24.62
C ALA A 334 -21.24 3.16 -23.11
N THR A 335 -22.24 2.47 -22.58
CA THR A 335 -22.58 2.46 -21.15
C THR A 335 -22.24 1.16 -20.43
N GLU A 336 -21.86 0.11 -21.16
CA GLU A 336 -21.62 -1.19 -20.55
C GLU A 336 -20.37 -1.17 -19.67
N GLU A 337 -20.61 -1.39 -18.38
CA GLU A 337 -19.60 -1.36 -17.34
C GLU A 337 -19.57 -2.66 -16.57
N GLN A 338 -18.39 -3.04 -16.11
CA GLN A 338 -18.19 -4.27 -15.36
C GLN A 338 -17.14 -4.10 -14.27
N LEU A 339 -17.30 -4.87 -13.20
CA LEU A 339 -16.25 -5.16 -12.24
C LEU A 339 -15.53 -6.43 -12.69
N VAL A 340 -14.21 -6.39 -12.77
CA VAL A 340 -13.36 -7.54 -13.10
C VAL A 340 -12.44 -7.83 -11.93
N ASN A 341 -12.33 -9.10 -11.54
CA ASN A 341 -11.28 -9.56 -10.64
C ASN A 341 -10.43 -10.63 -11.36
N PRO A 342 -9.22 -10.27 -11.81
CA PRO A 342 -8.34 -11.18 -12.55
C PRO A 342 -7.98 -12.46 -11.77
N SER A 343 -7.74 -12.35 -10.46
CA SER A 343 -7.29 -13.47 -9.61
C SER A 343 -8.27 -14.65 -9.61
N ILE A 344 -9.56 -14.33 -9.58
CA ILE A 344 -10.66 -15.31 -9.54
C ILE A 344 -11.35 -15.47 -10.89
N LYS A 345 -10.86 -14.77 -11.93
CA LYS A 345 -11.40 -14.77 -13.30
C LYS A 345 -12.90 -14.48 -13.32
N LYS A 346 -13.33 -13.50 -12.52
CA LYS A 346 -14.73 -13.07 -12.43
C LYS A 346 -14.94 -11.72 -13.08
N THR A 347 -16.13 -11.61 -13.65
CA THR A 347 -16.66 -10.40 -14.27
C THR A 347 -18.11 -10.24 -13.84
N ILE A 348 -18.48 -9.05 -13.42
CA ILE A 348 -19.83 -8.72 -12.94
C ILE A 348 -20.30 -7.48 -13.69
N ASP A 349 -21.45 -7.59 -14.35
CA ASP A 349 -22.10 -6.45 -14.99
C ASP A 349 -22.62 -5.46 -13.93
N ILE A 350 -22.18 -4.22 -14.02
CA ILE A 350 -22.59 -3.12 -13.16
C ILE A 350 -23.16 -1.95 -13.98
N THR A 351 -23.58 -2.20 -15.21
CA THR A 351 -24.18 -1.19 -16.09
C THR A 351 -25.35 -0.50 -15.39
N GLY A 352 -25.28 0.82 -15.28
CA GLY A 352 -26.29 1.64 -14.60
C GLY A 352 -26.34 1.45 -13.07
N LYS A 353 -25.29 0.89 -12.47
CA LYS A 353 -25.14 0.72 -11.03
C LYS A 353 -23.96 1.57 -10.52
N ARG A 354 -24.00 1.92 -9.25
CA ARG A 354 -22.91 2.61 -8.55
C ARG A 354 -22.15 1.60 -7.69
N THR A 355 -20.84 1.75 -7.62
CA THR A 355 -19.98 0.89 -6.81
C THR A 355 -19.30 1.73 -5.74
N PHE A 356 -19.34 1.26 -4.51
CA PHE A 356 -18.73 1.93 -3.35
C PHE A 356 -17.87 0.94 -2.60
N GLU A 357 -16.69 1.38 -2.17
CA GLU A 357 -15.90 0.63 -1.22
C GLU A 357 -16.63 0.56 0.12
N ARG A 358 -16.81 -0.65 0.64
CA ARG A 358 -17.44 -0.88 1.93
C ARG A 358 -16.76 -2.02 2.65
N ASP A 359 -16.66 -1.85 3.95
CA ASP A 359 -16.40 -2.95 4.85
C ASP A 359 -17.54 -3.96 4.76
N VAL A 360 -17.19 -5.23 4.55
CA VAL A 360 -18.12 -6.36 4.50
C VAL A 360 -17.73 -7.38 5.58
N PRO A 361 -18.60 -8.32 5.96
CA PRO A 361 -18.34 -9.23 7.08
C PRO A 361 -17.03 -10.03 7.01
N THR A 362 -16.47 -10.21 5.82
CA THR A 362 -15.26 -10.99 5.54
C THR A 362 -14.02 -10.13 5.22
N GLY A 363 -14.06 -8.81 5.45
CA GLY A 363 -12.93 -7.91 5.21
C GLY A 363 -13.26 -6.76 4.25
N PRO A 364 -12.28 -6.28 3.47
CA PRO A 364 -12.53 -5.27 2.45
C PRO A 364 -13.52 -5.80 1.39
N GLY A 365 -14.41 -4.93 0.92
CA GLY A 365 -15.42 -5.31 -0.06
C GLY A 365 -15.96 -4.13 -0.84
N LEU A 366 -16.93 -4.45 -1.70
CA LEU A 366 -17.64 -3.51 -2.54
C LEU A 366 -19.13 -3.64 -2.29
N LEU A 367 -19.82 -2.51 -2.17
CA LEU A 367 -21.26 -2.41 -2.25
C LEU A 367 -21.64 -1.90 -3.65
N VAL A 368 -22.54 -2.62 -4.30
CA VAL A 368 -23.12 -2.19 -5.57
C VAL A 368 -24.56 -1.77 -5.33
N GLU A 369 -24.86 -0.52 -5.67
CA GLU A 369 -26.19 0.06 -5.54
C GLU A 369 -26.83 0.29 -6.91
N GLN A 370 -28.15 0.18 -6.96
CA GLN A 370 -28.95 0.42 -8.14
C GLN A 370 -29.96 1.54 -7.86
N GLU A 371 -30.09 2.47 -8.81
CA GLU A 371 -31.17 3.46 -8.77
C GLU A 371 -32.50 2.81 -9.13
N VAL A 372 -33.50 3.02 -8.27
CA VAL A 372 -34.86 2.49 -8.40
C VAL A 372 -35.86 3.66 -8.42
N PRO A 373 -36.81 3.70 -9.37
CA PRO A 373 -37.82 4.75 -9.41
C PRO A 373 -38.75 4.73 -8.19
N THR A 374 -39.00 5.89 -7.57
CA THR A 374 -39.83 6.03 -6.35
C THR A 374 -41.29 6.39 -6.64
N GLY A 375 -41.79 6.17 -7.85
CA GLY A 375 -43.19 6.40 -8.25
C GLY A 375 -43.64 7.88 -8.34
N ASN A 376 -42.91 8.80 -7.72
CA ASN A 376 -43.10 10.26 -7.77
C ASN A 376 -42.20 10.96 -8.81
N GLY A 377 -41.57 10.20 -9.71
CA GLY A 377 -40.62 10.73 -10.69
C GLY A 377 -39.20 10.95 -10.17
N SER A 378 -38.90 10.61 -8.91
CA SER A 378 -37.54 10.54 -8.37
C SER A 378 -36.97 9.13 -8.50
N THR A 379 -35.65 8.99 -8.34
CA THR A 379 -34.96 7.72 -8.10
C THR A 379 -34.43 7.68 -6.67
N GLU A 380 -34.24 6.47 -6.15
CA GLU A 380 -33.61 6.18 -4.86
C GLU A 380 -32.53 5.12 -5.09
N SER A 381 -31.35 5.32 -4.49
CA SER A 381 -30.27 4.32 -4.55
C SER A 381 -30.56 3.20 -3.55
N LYS A 382 -30.56 1.95 -4.01
CA LYS A 382 -30.77 0.78 -3.16
C LYS A 382 -29.62 -0.21 -3.29
N PRO A 383 -29.13 -0.79 -2.18
CA PRO A 383 -28.22 -1.92 -2.21
C PRO A 383 -28.75 -3.04 -3.13
N ALA A 384 -27.96 -3.43 -4.13
CA ALA A 384 -28.28 -4.53 -5.03
C ALA A 384 -27.56 -5.82 -4.62
N PHE A 385 -26.26 -5.71 -4.33
CA PHE A 385 -25.45 -6.79 -3.79
C PHE A 385 -24.14 -6.22 -3.21
N TRP A 386 -23.41 -7.02 -2.45
CA TRP A 386 -22.03 -6.73 -2.06
C TRP A 386 -21.08 -7.85 -2.51
N LEU A 387 -19.78 -7.55 -2.55
CA LEU A 387 -18.70 -8.46 -2.93
C LEU A 387 -17.60 -8.41 -1.87
N SER A 388 -17.03 -9.55 -1.52
CA SER A 388 -15.80 -9.58 -0.71
C SER A 388 -14.55 -9.59 -1.59
N ALA A 389 -13.46 -9.05 -1.07
CA ALA A 389 -12.12 -9.27 -1.61
C ALA A 389 -11.64 -10.73 -1.45
N ALA A 390 -12.15 -11.44 -0.43
CA ALA A 390 -11.67 -12.75 -0.01
C ALA A 390 -12.44 -13.95 -0.61
N ASP A 391 -13.63 -13.72 -1.19
CA ASP A 391 -14.53 -14.77 -1.68
C ASP A 391 -14.24 -15.22 -3.13
N ASP A 392 -15.12 -16.02 -3.74
CA ASP A 392 -14.99 -16.45 -5.14
C ASP A 392 -15.62 -15.47 -6.15
N GLY A 393 -15.92 -14.24 -5.71
CA GLY A 393 -16.57 -13.17 -6.48
C GLY A 393 -18.06 -13.41 -6.72
N HIS A 394 -18.73 -14.12 -5.83
CA HIS A 394 -20.18 -14.26 -5.88
C HIS A 394 -20.87 -13.00 -5.35
N PRO A 395 -21.85 -12.43 -6.09
CA PRO A 395 -22.67 -11.35 -5.57
C PRO A 395 -23.52 -11.81 -4.38
N HIS A 396 -23.30 -11.22 -3.22
CA HIS A 396 -24.07 -11.46 -2.01
C HIS A 396 -25.30 -10.56 -1.95
N THR A 397 -26.47 -11.14 -1.69
CA THR A 397 -27.77 -10.41 -1.65
C THR A 397 -28.44 -10.50 -0.28
N GLU A 398 -27.84 -11.23 0.64
CA GLU A 398 -28.19 -11.29 2.04
C GLU A 398 -27.66 -10.07 2.82
N ASN A 399 -28.33 -9.76 3.92
CA ASN A 399 -27.96 -8.71 4.88
C ASN A 399 -27.76 -7.32 4.24
N LEU A 400 -28.47 -7.01 3.16
CA LEU A 400 -28.35 -5.72 2.47
C LEU A 400 -28.89 -4.55 3.30
N GLU A 401 -29.77 -4.84 4.25
CA GLU A 401 -30.30 -3.86 5.21
C GLU A 401 -29.21 -3.20 6.06
N GLN A 402 -28.06 -3.85 6.25
CA GLN A 402 -26.92 -3.27 6.98
C GLN A 402 -26.31 -2.06 6.27
N PHE A 403 -26.50 -1.95 4.95
CA PHE A 403 -26.00 -0.84 4.12
C PHE A 403 -27.04 0.25 3.88
N SER A 404 -28.29 0.02 4.32
CA SER A 404 -29.37 0.99 4.16
C SER A 404 -29.23 2.06 5.25
N VAL A 405 -28.61 3.19 4.90
CA VAL A 405 -28.50 4.35 5.79
C VAL A 405 -29.91 4.76 6.24
N HIS A 406 -30.14 4.81 7.55
CA HIS A 406 -31.33 5.41 8.16
C HIS A 406 -31.12 6.91 8.37
#